data_AF-A0A314Z1U2-F1
#
_entry.id   AF-A0A314Z1U2-F1
#
_cell.length_a   1.000
_cell.length_b   1.000
_cell.length_c   1.000
_cell.angle_alpha   90.00
_cell.angle_beta   90.00
_cell.angle_gamma   90.00
#
_symmetry.space_group_name_H-M   'P 1'
#
loop_
_entity.id
_entity.type
_entity.pdbx_description
1 polymer ?
#
loop_
_entity_poly.entity_id
_entity_poly.type
_entity_poly.pdbx_seq_one_letter_code
_entity_poly.pdbx_strand_id
1 'polypeptide(L)' 'MGYAMAALYLASNAGKYINGTTLVVDGGDWLSKPSHLPKEAVKKLSRAVERRSRDKPVGIPKSKL' A
#
# COMPACT_ATOMS: atom_id res chain seq x y z
N MET A 1 12.89 5.21 -8.21
CA MET A 1 13.41 6.54 -7.80
C MET A 1 13.70 6.65 -6.29
N GLY A 2 12.99 5.94 -5.39
CA GLY A 2 13.20 6.08 -3.93
C GLY A 2 14.57 5.65 -3.39
N TYR A 3 15.19 4.62 -3.98
CA TYR A 3 16.51 4.11 -3.56
C TYR A 3 17.63 5.15 -3.73
N ALA A 4 17.57 5.96 -4.80
CA ALA A 4 18.57 7.01 -5.04
C ALA A 4 18.49 8.12 -3.98
N MET A 5 17.28 8.48 -3.52
CA MET A 5 17.10 9.48 -2.48
C MET A 5 17.55 8.99 -1.11
N ALA A 6 17.35 7.71 -0.81
CA ALA A 6 17.87 7.10 0.41
C ALA A 6 19.42 7.07 0.41
N ALA A 7 20.03 6.74 -0.73
CA ALA A 7 21.48 6.81 -0.88
C ALA A 7 21.99 8.25 -0.72
N LEU A 8 21.33 9.23 -1.33
CA LEU A 8 21.66 10.64 -1.18
C LEU A 8 21.54 11.11 0.28
N TYR A 9 20.49 10.70 0.99
CA TYR A 9 20.31 11.01 2.41
C TYR A 9 21.48 10.50 3.25
N LEU A 10 21.82 9.21 3.11
CA LEU A 10 22.93 8.59 3.85
C LEU A 10 24.29 9.20 3.49
N ALA A 11 24.49 9.61 2.24
CA ALA A 11 25.72 10.26 1.78
C ALA A 11 25.81 11.75 2.15
N SER A 12 24.71 12.37 2.60
CA SER A 12 24.65 13.79 2.94
C SER A 12 24.93 14.05 4.42
N ASN A 13 25.13 15.31 4.78
CA ASN A 13 25.23 15.75 6.18
C ASN A 13 23.97 15.43 7.02
N ALA A 14 22.81 15.21 6.39
CA ALA A 14 21.61 14.79 7.10
C ALA A 14 21.73 13.36 7.66
N GLY A 15 22.56 12.51 7.05
CA GLY A 15 22.85 11.14 7.49
C GLY A 15 24.06 11.00 8.41
N LYS A 16 24.74 12.09 8.82
CA LYS A 16 26.06 12.05 9.48
C LYS A 16 26.15 11.23 10.77
N TYR A 17 25.03 10.98 11.43
CA TYR A 17 24.95 10.19 12.67
C TYR A 17 24.21 8.86 12.48
N ILE A 18 23.89 8.49 11.24
CA ILE A 18 23.22 7.24 10.91
C ILE A 18 24.30 6.27 10.44
N ASN A 19 24.72 5.38 11.34
CA ASN A 19 25.72 4.34 11.06
C ASN A 19 25.27 2.99 11.63
N GLY A 20 25.90 1.90 11.18
CA GLY A 20 25.64 0.55 11.69
C GLY A 20 24.21 0.03 11.49
N THR A 21 23.43 0.67 10.60
CA THR A 21 22.02 0.34 10.37
C THR A 21 21.73 0.07 8.90
N THR A 22 20.65 -0.64 8.64
CA THR A 22 20.13 -0.89 7.28
C THR A 22 18.86 -0.06 7.08
N LEU A 23 18.91 0.90 6.17
CA LEU A 23 17.74 1.68 5.75
C LEU A 23 16.98 0.92 4.67
N VAL A 24 15.82 0.36 5.01
CA VAL A 24 14.99 -0.42 4.08
C VAL A 24 14.21 0.51 3.14
N VAL A 25 14.24 0.23 1.84
CA VAL A 25 13.59 1.05 0.79
C VAL A 25 12.82 0.16 -0.19
N ASP A 26 11.67 -0.34 0.25
CA ASP A 26 10.85 -1.31 -0.49
C ASP A 26 9.37 -0.91 -0.63
N GLY A 27 8.98 0.25 -0.11
CA GLY A 27 7.59 0.70 -0.11
C GLY A 27 6.73 0.11 1.02
N GLY A 28 7.34 -0.45 2.07
CA GLY A 28 6.65 -1.05 3.21
C GLY A 28 6.47 -2.56 3.11
N ASP A 29 7.07 -3.20 2.11
CA ASP A 29 6.98 -4.65 1.88
C ASP A 29 7.55 -5.45 3.04
N TRP A 30 8.64 -4.98 3.66
CA TRP A 30 9.28 -5.57 4.84
C TRP A 30 8.36 -5.66 6.06
N LEU A 31 7.41 -4.73 6.17
CA LEU A 31 6.40 -4.72 7.24
C LEU A 31 5.14 -5.49 6.85
N SER A 32 5.03 -5.91 5.59
CA SER A 32 3.87 -6.61 5.08
C SER A 32 3.87 -8.07 5.52
N LYS A 33 2.68 -8.64 5.68
CA LYS A 33 2.51 -10.08 5.92
C LYS A 33 2.30 -10.78 4.58
N PRO A 34 2.85 -11.99 4.39
CA PRO A 34 2.58 -12.79 3.20
C PRO A 34 1.08 -12.95 2.97
N SER A 35 0.64 -12.73 1.74
CA SER A 35 -0.76 -12.97 1.38
C SER A 35 -1.05 -14.46 1.40
N HIS A 36 -1.96 -14.92 2.27
CA HIS A 36 -2.39 -16.32 2.32
C HIS A 36 -3.17 -16.78 1.07
N LEU A 37 -3.54 -15.85 0.19
CA LEU A 37 -4.29 -16.10 -1.04
C LEU A 37 -3.41 -15.82 -2.26
N PRO A 38 -3.42 -16.72 -3.28
CA PRO A 38 -2.77 -16.46 -4.55
C PRO A 38 -3.32 -15.19 -5.22
N LYS A 39 -2.48 -14.46 -5.96
CA LYS A 39 -2.86 -13.20 -6.65
C LYS A 39 -4.10 -13.36 -7.53
N GLU A 40 -4.23 -14.48 -8.23
CA GLU A 40 -5.39 -14.76 -9.08
C GLU A 40 -6.70 -14.90 -8.28
N ALA A 41 -6.64 -15.50 -7.09
CA ALA A 41 -7.80 -15.61 -6.21
C ALA A 41 -8.21 -14.24 -5.66
N VAL A 42 -7.24 -13.40 -5.26
CA VAL A 42 -7.48 -12.01 -4.83
C VAL A 42 -8.12 -11.20 -5.96
N LYS A 43 -7.63 -11.34 -7.20
CA LYS A 43 -8.16 -10.65 -8.38
C LYS A 43 -9.61 -11.05 -8.67
N LYS A 44 -9.94 -12.34 -8.58
CA LYS A 44 -11.31 -12.83 -8.75
C LYS A 44 -12.24 -12.27 -7.65
N LEU A 45 -11.81 -12.30 -6.40
CA LEU A 45 -12.58 -11.77 -5.27
C LEU A 45 -12.82 -10.25 -5.41
N SER A 46 -11.78 -9.49 -5.75
CA SER A 46 -11.86 -8.04 -5.98
C SER A 46 -12.89 -7.70 -7.07
N ARG A 47 -12.87 -8.39 -8.21
CA ARG A 47 -13.86 -8.20 -9.28
C ARG A 47 -15.29 -8.51 -8.83
N ALA A 48 -15.47 -9.55 -8.01
CA ALA A 48 -16.78 -9.89 -7.48
C ALA A 48 -17.30 -8.81 -6.51
N VAL A 49 -16.44 -8.27 -5.65
CA VAL A 49 -16.78 -7.17 -4.72
C VAL A 49 -17.12 -5.89 -5.49
N GLU A 50 -16.33 -5.51 -6.49
CA GLU A 50 -16.58 -4.35 -7.35
C GLU A 50 -17.96 -4.42 -8.02
N ARG A 51 -18.29 -5.56 -8.64
CA ARG A 51 -19.62 -5.77 -9.26
C ARG A 51 -20.73 -5.61 -8.22
N ARG A 52 -20.60 -6.28 -7.07
CA ARG A 52 -21.59 -6.19 -5.98
C ARG A 52 -21.74 -4.77 -5.45
N SER A 53 -20.66 -3.99 -5.40
CA SER A 53 -20.70 -2.60 -4.94
C SER A 53 -21.43 -1.69 -5.92
N ARG A 54 -21.30 -1.92 -7.22
CA ARG A 54 -22.02 -1.16 -8.26
C ARG A 54 -23.50 -1.50 -8.30
N ASP A 55 -23.84 -2.76 -8.08
CA ASP A 55 -25.24 -3.23 -8.09
C ASP A 55 -26.03 -2.80 -6.85
N LYS A 56 -25.36 -2.34 -5.78
CA LYS A 56 -26.04 -1.73 -4.63
C LYS A 56 -26.45 -0.29 -4.98
N PRO A 57 -27.73 0.10 -4.83
CA PRO A 57 -28.11 1.49 -4.98
C PRO A 57 -27.42 2.31 -3.88
N VAL A 58 -26.56 3.24 -4.27
CA VAL A 58 -25.96 4.22 -3.36
C VAL A 58 -27.12 5.04 -2.79
N GLY A 59 -27.27 4.98 -1.46
CA GLY A 59 -28.45 5.48 -0.76
C GLY A 59 -28.73 6.95 -1.07
N ILE A 60 -29.80 7.20 -1.82
CA ILE A 60 -30.54 8.45 -1.71
C ILE A 60 -31.15 8.44 -0.31
N PRO A 61 -30.80 9.37 0.60
CA PRO A 61 -31.49 9.45 1.88
C PRO A 61 -32.95 9.77 1.57
N LYS A 62 -33.88 8.88 1.95
CA LYS A 62 -35.31 9.21 1.93
C LYS A 62 -35.56 10.23 3.04
N SER A 63 -35.35 11.51 2.76
CA SER A 63 -35.90 12.57 3.60
C SER A 63 -37.42 12.43 3.56
N LYS A 64 -38.02 12.20 4.73
CA LYS A 64 -39.48 12.22 4.90
C LYS A 64 -39.98 13.63 4.57
N LEU A 65 -40.74 13.76 3.49
CA LEU A 65 -41.77 14.79 3.34
C LEU A 65 -43.03 14.27 4.04
#